data_AF-A0A1E8GLE6-F1
#
_entry.id   AF-A0A1E8GLE6-F1
#
_cell.length_a   1.000
_cell.length_b   1.000
_cell.length_c   1.000
_cell.angle_alpha   90.00
_cell.angle_beta   90.00
_cell.angle_gamma   90.00
#
_symmetry.space_group_name_H-M   'P 1'
#
loop_
_entity.id
_entity.type
_entity.pdbx_description
1 polymer ?
#
loop_
_entity_poly.entity_id
_entity_poly.type
_entity_poly.pdbx_seq_one_letter_code
_entity_poly.pdbx_strand_id
1 'polypeptide(L)'
;MRRLIIQGLMVVIGAAVGSSFLPYLWSALNQTKLENNNVVNSIIGAIIFLLLSFIFNKSILRALSKLDEDISKLNLQKFASNLTGTLLGLVAGAIASVALWALNIPFVSTVGPLILMSGFAYVGYRVFARRGKEIFAMFSRKKPVVVEENEAEEKNEVIQVENYKLLDTSAIIDGRIIDVLKTGFVDGIILIPNFVVFELQLIADSNDKLKRAKGRRGLDLVNDIQKLKNIKVETTDKDYDDIHEVDTKLLRLATELKGSLITNDYNLNKVAEIQRVPVLNINELANAVKPQVVVGEELKVTIVKKGSERHQGIGYMPDGTMIVVEDTDNMIDETVDAEVTSALQTNAGRMIFAKLI
;
A
#
# COMPACT_ATOMS: atom_id res chain seq x y z
N MET A 1 -19.12 -23.31 14.90
CA MET A 1 -18.16 -23.09 16.01
C MET A 1 -18.52 -21.90 16.90
N ARG A 2 -18.57 -20.64 16.42
CA ARG A 2 -18.81 -19.45 17.29
C ARG A 2 -20.06 -19.53 18.19
N ARG A 3 -21.18 -20.10 17.70
CA ARG A 3 -22.41 -20.27 18.50
C ARG A 3 -22.25 -21.23 19.70
N LEU A 4 -21.52 -22.33 19.52
CA LEU A 4 -21.28 -23.32 20.58
C LEU A 4 -20.39 -22.75 21.67
N ILE A 5 -19.41 -21.91 21.30
CA ILE A 5 -18.52 -21.21 22.24
C ILE A 5 -19.32 -20.21 23.09
N ILE A 6 -20.21 -19.43 22.47
CA ILE A 6 -21.10 -18.48 23.20
C ILE A 6 -22.02 -19.23 24.15
N GLN A 7 -22.58 -20.36 23.74
CA GLN A 7 -23.43 -21.20 24.59
C GLN A 7 -22.63 -21.77 25.78
N GLY A 8 -21.42 -22.27 25.55
CA GLY A 8 -20.53 -22.73 26.61
C GLY A 8 -20.18 -21.63 27.62
N LEU A 9 -19.82 -20.44 27.15
CA LEU A 9 -19.54 -19.29 28.03
C LEU A 9 -20.75 -18.85 28.84
N MET A 10 -21.93 -18.80 28.22
CA MET A 10 -23.18 -18.45 28.92
C MET A 10 -23.53 -19.46 30.00
N VAL A 11 -23.28 -20.75 29.78
CA VAL A 11 -23.47 -21.80 30.81
C VAL A 11 -22.54 -21.58 32.01
N VAL A 12 -21.27 -21.28 31.77
CA VAL A 12 -20.29 -21.02 32.84
C VAL A 12 -20.64 -19.76 33.64
N ILE A 13 -20.98 -18.66 32.94
CA ILE A 13 -21.43 -17.41 33.58
C ILE A 13 -22.73 -17.67 34.36
N GLY A 14 -23.67 -18.40 33.78
CA GLY A 14 -24.93 -18.75 34.42
C GLY A 14 -24.75 -19.57 35.69
N ALA A 15 -23.80 -20.52 35.69
CA ALA A 15 -23.47 -21.28 36.89
C ALA A 15 -22.91 -20.39 38.01
N ALA A 16 -21.99 -19.46 37.67
CA ALA A 16 -21.38 -18.54 38.64
C ALA A 16 -22.37 -17.49 39.18
N VAL A 17 -23.22 -16.93 38.31
CA VAL A 17 -24.29 -16.00 38.70
C VAL A 17 -25.35 -16.75 39.51
N GLY A 18 -25.70 -17.97 39.10
CA GLY A 18 -26.64 -18.83 39.81
C GLY A 18 -26.19 -19.12 41.24
N SER A 19 -24.95 -19.55 41.43
CA SER A 19 -24.40 -19.82 42.77
C SER A 19 -24.33 -18.57 43.65
N SER A 20 -24.08 -17.40 43.05
CA SER A 20 -23.92 -16.15 43.80
C SER A 20 -25.25 -15.45 44.10
N PHE A 21 -26.24 -15.54 43.22
CA PHE A 21 -27.45 -14.71 43.28
C PHE A 21 -28.73 -15.47 43.68
N LEU A 22 -28.87 -16.75 43.29
CA LEU A 22 -30.05 -17.56 43.65
C LEU A 22 -30.23 -17.79 45.16
N PRO A 23 -29.18 -17.95 46.00
CA PRO A 23 -29.36 -18.08 47.44
C PRO A 23 -30.11 -16.89 48.07
N TYR A 24 -29.78 -15.66 47.64
CA TYR A 24 -30.48 -14.45 48.10
C TYR A 24 -31.96 -14.44 47.68
N LEU A 25 -32.26 -14.97 46.48
CA LEU A 25 -33.64 -15.11 46.00
C LEU A 25 -34.41 -16.16 46.81
N TRP A 26 -33.81 -17.31 47.11
CA TRP A 26 -34.44 -18.36 47.91
C TRP A 26 -34.64 -17.94 49.36
N SER A 27 -33.70 -17.16 49.92
CA SER A 27 -33.80 -16.55 51.25
C SER A 27 -34.99 -15.60 51.32
N ALA A 28 -35.19 -14.74 50.32
CA ALA A 28 -36.36 -13.88 50.21
C ALA A 28 -37.69 -14.63 50.05
N LEU A 29 -37.66 -15.88 49.56
CA LEU A 29 -38.81 -16.77 49.39
C LEU A 29 -38.97 -17.79 50.54
N ASN A 30 -38.20 -17.69 51.62
CA ASN A 30 -38.18 -18.62 52.76
C ASN A 30 -37.91 -20.10 52.38
N GLN A 31 -37.12 -20.38 51.33
CA GLN A 31 -36.77 -21.73 50.88
C GLN A 31 -35.35 -22.14 51.28
N THR A 32 -35.20 -22.58 52.53
CA THR A 32 -33.89 -22.90 53.15
C THR A 32 -33.18 -24.13 52.56
N LYS A 33 -33.91 -25.06 51.93
CA LYS A 33 -33.34 -26.26 51.29
C LYS A 33 -32.57 -25.96 50.01
N LEU A 34 -33.03 -24.98 49.22
CA LEU A 34 -32.40 -24.56 47.98
C LEU A 34 -31.35 -23.48 48.21
N GLU A 35 -31.52 -22.65 49.24
CA GLU A 35 -30.54 -21.66 49.67
C GLU A 35 -29.16 -22.27 49.92
N ASN A 36 -29.09 -23.37 50.67
CA ASN A 36 -27.82 -23.97 51.10
C ASN A 36 -27.20 -24.95 50.09
N ASN A 37 -27.83 -25.14 48.92
CA ASN A 37 -27.36 -26.07 47.90
C ASN A 37 -26.76 -25.35 46.69
N ASN A 38 -25.48 -24.97 46.82
CA ASN A 38 -24.73 -24.25 45.79
C ASN A 38 -24.64 -25.02 44.46
N VAL A 39 -24.65 -26.36 44.48
CA VAL A 39 -24.60 -27.18 43.27
C VAL A 39 -25.89 -27.06 42.49
N VAL A 40 -27.03 -27.17 43.17
CA VAL A 40 -28.36 -27.02 42.55
C VAL A 40 -28.54 -25.60 42.02
N ASN A 41 -28.12 -24.57 42.77
CA ASN A 41 -28.19 -23.18 42.33
C ASN A 41 -27.31 -22.92 41.08
N SER A 42 -26.13 -23.54 41.01
CA SER A 42 -25.27 -23.47 39.83
C SER A 42 -25.93 -24.12 38.60
N ILE A 43 -26.57 -25.29 38.78
CA ILE A 43 -27.26 -26.00 37.69
C ILE A 43 -28.46 -25.20 37.20
N ILE A 44 -29.27 -24.66 38.10
CA ILE A 44 -30.43 -23.81 37.75
C ILE A 44 -29.96 -22.58 36.97
N GLY A 45 -28.92 -21.88 37.46
CA GLY A 45 -28.37 -20.72 36.77
C GLY A 45 -27.80 -21.04 35.39
N ALA A 46 -27.11 -22.18 35.25
CA ALA A 46 -26.61 -22.67 33.96
C ALA A 46 -27.74 -22.94 32.95
N ILE A 47 -28.83 -23.59 33.38
CA ILE A 47 -29.98 -23.88 32.52
C ILE A 47 -30.67 -22.58 32.07
N ILE A 48 -30.87 -21.63 33.00
CA ILE A 48 -31.47 -20.33 32.69
C ILE A 48 -30.64 -19.59 31.63
N PHE A 49 -29.32 -19.49 31.83
CA PHE A 49 -28.45 -18.80 30.87
C PHE A 49 -28.28 -19.54 29.54
N LEU A 50 -28.41 -20.88 29.53
CA LEU A 50 -28.46 -21.66 28.30
C LEU A 50 -29.70 -21.31 27.49
N LEU A 51 -30.87 -21.18 28.11
CA LEU A 51 -32.10 -20.72 27.46
C LEU A 51 -31.99 -19.28 26.96
N LEU A 52 -31.46 -18.37 27.79
CA LEU A 52 -31.18 -16.98 27.37
C LEU A 52 -30.22 -16.92 26.19
N SER A 53 -29.22 -17.81 26.14
CA SER A 53 -28.24 -17.84 25.05
C SER A 53 -28.92 -18.00 23.69
N PHE A 54 -29.98 -18.80 23.57
CA PHE A 54 -30.71 -18.95 22.30
C PHE A 54 -31.39 -17.65 21.85
N ILE A 55 -31.91 -16.86 22.78
CA ILE A 55 -32.57 -15.57 22.51
C ILE A 55 -31.53 -14.51 22.10
N PHE A 56 -30.44 -14.41 22.86
CA PHE A 56 -29.44 -13.35 22.69
C PHE A 56 -28.34 -13.68 21.69
N ASN A 57 -28.25 -14.92 21.17
CA ASN A 57 -27.21 -15.37 20.26
C ASN A 57 -27.01 -14.41 19.06
N LYS A 58 -28.11 -14.02 18.41
CA LYS A 58 -28.07 -13.12 17.24
C LYS A 58 -27.60 -11.70 17.58
N SER A 59 -27.86 -11.22 18.80
CA SER A 59 -27.44 -9.89 19.25
C SER A 59 -25.97 -9.88 19.66
N ILE A 60 -25.53 -10.91 20.39
CA ILE A 60 -24.13 -11.11 20.78
C ILE A 60 -23.26 -11.25 19.53
N LEU A 61 -23.68 -12.05 18.54
CA LEU A 61 -22.94 -12.21 17.29
C LEU A 61 -22.83 -10.91 16.50
N ARG A 62 -23.90 -10.09 16.46
CA ARG A 62 -23.87 -8.78 15.81
C ARG A 62 -22.98 -7.77 16.54
N ALA A 63 -22.95 -7.82 17.87
CA ALA A 63 -22.06 -6.98 18.67
C ALA A 63 -20.60 -7.38 18.46
N LEU A 64 -20.30 -8.67 18.48
CA LEU A 64 -18.96 -9.20 18.20
C LEU A 64 -18.48 -8.86 16.79
N SER A 65 -19.35 -8.96 15.77
CA SER A 65 -18.97 -8.59 14.41
C SER A 65 -18.72 -7.10 14.24
N LYS A 66 -19.49 -6.24 14.93
CA LYS A 66 -19.23 -4.80 14.96
C LYS A 66 -17.91 -4.46 15.66
N LEU A 67 -17.61 -5.14 16.77
CA LEU A 67 -16.32 -4.99 17.45
C LEU A 67 -15.17 -5.43 16.55
N ASP A 68 -15.28 -6.57 15.85
CA ASP A 68 -14.27 -7.02 14.88
C ASP A 68 -14.05 -5.97 13.78
N GLU A 69 -15.14 -5.38 13.26
CA GLU A 69 -15.07 -4.33 12.23
C GLU A 69 -14.43 -3.04 12.76
N ASP A 70 -14.80 -2.60 13.96
CA ASP A 70 -14.24 -1.40 14.59
C ASP A 70 -12.76 -1.60 14.92
N ILE A 71 -12.39 -2.76 15.48
CA ILE A 71 -10.99 -3.14 15.78
C ILE A 71 -10.16 -3.18 14.49
N SER A 72 -10.71 -3.70 13.38
CA SER A 72 -9.99 -3.75 12.11
C SER A 72 -9.64 -2.37 11.54
N LYS A 73 -10.40 -1.33 11.92
CA LYS A 73 -10.17 0.06 11.52
C LYS A 73 -9.26 0.83 12.49
N LEU A 74 -8.90 0.24 13.63
CA LEU A 74 -8.03 0.89 14.60
C LEU A 74 -6.58 0.91 14.11
N ASN A 75 -5.99 2.10 14.11
CA ASN A 75 -4.55 2.23 14.01
C ASN A 75 -3.91 1.76 15.33
N LEU A 76 -3.27 0.59 15.32
CA LEU A 76 -2.64 -0.02 16.50
C LEU A 76 -1.66 0.92 17.21
N GLN A 77 -0.90 1.72 16.45
CA GLN A 77 0.06 2.66 17.02
C GLN A 77 -0.65 3.81 17.75
N LYS A 78 -1.74 4.33 17.17
CA LYS A 78 -2.56 5.39 17.78
C LYS A 78 -3.30 4.90 19.03
N PHE A 79 -3.79 3.67 19.00
CA PHE A 79 -4.42 3.04 20.15
C PHE A 79 -3.42 2.84 21.29
N ALA A 80 -2.24 2.28 20.99
CA ALA A 80 -1.16 2.10 21.95
C ALA A 80 -0.70 3.43 22.56
N SER A 81 -0.50 4.47 21.74
CA SER A 81 -0.09 5.79 22.26
C SER A 81 -1.14 6.41 23.17
N ASN A 82 -2.41 6.32 22.78
CA ASN A 82 -3.52 6.85 23.58
C ASN A 82 -3.64 6.11 24.92
N LEU A 83 -3.48 4.79 24.92
CA LEU A 83 -3.46 3.98 26.15
C LEU A 83 -2.30 4.38 27.05
N THR A 84 -1.07 4.45 26.51
CA THR A 84 0.12 4.85 27.28
C THR A 84 -0.07 6.23 27.91
N GLY A 85 -0.55 7.21 27.15
CA GLY A 85 -0.78 8.56 27.67
C GLY A 85 -1.86 8.61 28.74
N THR A 86 -2.95 7.86 28.56
CA THR A 86 -4.03 7.79 29.55
C THR A 86 -3.55 7.15 30.85
N LEU A 87 -2.77 6.06 30.77
CA LEU A 87 -2.20 5.39 31.93
C LEU A 87 -1.20 6.29 32.66
N LEU A 88 -0.27 6.92 31.95
CA LEU A 88 0.69 7.87 32.53
C LEU A 88 -0.02 9.07 33.17
N GLY A 89 -1.06 9.59 32.52
CA GLY A 89 -1.91 10.64 33.08
C GLY A 89 -2.59 10.19 34.37
N LEU A 90 -3.15 8.98 34.40
CA LEU A 90 -3.82 8.44 35.58
C LEU A 90 -2.84 8.23 36.75
N VAL A 91 -1.61 7.77 36.48
CA VAL A 91 -0.54 7.67 37.47
C VAL A 91 -0.16 9.04 38.01
N ALA A 92 0.06 10.04 37.13
CA ALA A 92 0.36 11.41 37.55
C ALA A 92 -0.78 12.01 38.38
N GLY A 93 -2.03 11.78 37.99
CA GLY A 93 -3.22 12.19 38.73
C GLY A 93 -3.33 11.51 40.10
N ALA A 94 -2.98 10.23 40.21
CA ALA A 94 -2.94 9.51 41.47
C ALA A 94 -1.90 10.12 42.43
N ILE A 95 -0.70 10.42 41.93
CA ILE A 95 0.36 11.06 42.71
C ILE A 95 -0.08 12.45 43.18
N ALA A 96 -0.65 13.26 42.29
CA ALA A 96 -1.14 14.59 42.65
C ALA A 96 -2.32 14.53 43.64
N SER A 97 -3.10 13.45 43.63
CA SER A 97 -4.21 13.24 44.56
C SER A 97 -3.78 12.94 46.00
N VAL A 98 -2.52 12.53 46.23
CA VAL A 98 -1.99 12.30 47.59
C VAL A 98 -2.06 13.57 48.43
N ALA A 99 -1.84 14.75 47.83
CA ALA A 99 -1.96 16.03 48.51
C ALA A 99 -3.40 16.32 48.96
N LEU A 100 -4.40 15.94 48.16
CA LEU A 100 -5.82 16.13 48.49
C LEU A 100 -6.28 15.20 49.62
N TRP A 101 -5.75 13.97 49.66
CA TRP A 101 -5.98 13.07 50.80
C TRP A 101 -5.37 13.60 52.10
N ALA A 102 -4.19 14.21 52.03
CA ALA A 102 -3.51 14.76 53.20
C ALA A 102 -4.25 15.94 53.86
N LEU A 103 -5.08 16.69 53.12
CA LEU A 103 -5.85 17.81 53.64
C LEU A 103 -6.98 17.41 54.61
N ASN A 104 -7.41 16.14 54.57
CA ASN A 104 -8.40 15.54 55.46
C ASN A 104 -9.75 16.31 55.59
N ILE A 105 -10.09 17.13 54.60
CA ILE A 105 -11.38 17.84 54.51
C ILE A 105 -12.41 16.87 53.90
N PRO A 106 -13.55 16.61 54.57
CA PRO A 106 -14.64 15.80 54.01
C PRO A 106 -15.08 16.34 52.64
N PHE A 107 -15.49 15.47 51.72
CA PHE A 107 -15.80 15.76 50.30
C PHE A 107 -14.59 16.03 49.41
N VAL A 108 -13.63 16.88 49.83
CA VAL A 108 -12.42 17.17 49.05
C VAL A 108 -11.54 15.93 48.92
N SER A 109 -11.36 15.16 50.00
CA SER A 109 -10.56 13.94 50.00
C SER A 109 -11.24 12.74 49.31
N THR A 110 -12.56 12.78 49.09
CA THR A 110 -13.30 11.68 48.44
C THR A 110 -13.51 11.94 46.96
N VAL A 111 -14.01 13.13 46.60
CA VAL A 111 -14.40 13.48 45.23
C VAL A 111 -13.27 14.17 44.48
N GLY A 112 -12.46 14.98 45.17
CA GLY A 112 -11.34 15.71 44.59
C GLY A 112 -10.35 14.81 43.83
N PRO A 113 -9.84 13.72 44.42
CA PRO A 113 -8.98 12.75 43.75
C PRO A 113 -9.58 12.17 42.47
N LEU A 114 -10.87 11.82 42.47
CA LEU A 114 -11.53 11.25 41.29
C LEU A 114 -11.61 12.26 40.15
N ILE A 115 -11.93 13.52 40.46
CA ILE A 115 -11.94 14.61 39.48
C ILE A 115 -10.53 14.84 38.94
N LEU A 116 -9.53 14.88 39.83
CA LEU A 116 -8.15 15.12 39.49
C LEU A 116 -7.59 14.01 38.59
N MET A 117 -7.77 12.74 38.97
CA MET A 117 -7.36 11.58 38.18
C MET A 117 -8.03 11.55 36.81
N SER A 118 -9.35 11.83 36.75
CA SER A 118 -10.08 11.92 35.47
C SER A 118 -9.52 13.05 34.58
N GLY A 119 -9.23 14.21 35.18
CA GLY A 119 -8.63 15.35 34.49
C GLY A 119 -7.25 15.03 33.93
N PHE A 120 -6.35 14.46 34.74
CA PHE A 120 -5.01 14.07 34.30
C PHE A 120 -5.04 12.93 33.28
N ALA A 121 -5.95 11.96 33.40
CA ALA A 121 -6.15 10.93 32.38
C ALA A 121 -6.56 11.54 31.03
N TYR A 122 -7.46 12.53 31.03
CA TYR A 122 -7.85 13.26 29.82
C TYR A 122 -6.69 14.07 29.22
N VAL A 123 -5.90 14.75 30.05
CA VAL A 123 -4.71 15.49 29.60
C VAL A 123 -3.68 14.53 29.00
N GLY A 124 -3.38 13.43 29.68
CA GLY A 124 -2.46 12.40 29.20
C GLY A 124 -2.91 11.79 27.87
N TYR A 125 -4.19 11.44 27.75
CA TYR A 125 -4.81 11.05 26.48
C TYR A 125 -4.61 12.11 25.40
N ARG A 126 -4.95 13.38 25.66
CA ARG A 126 -4.89 14.46 24.65
C ARG A 126 -3.47 14.75 24.19
N VAL A 127 -2.50 14.72 25.11
CA VAL A 127 -1.08 14.93 24.81
C VAL A 127 -0.54 13.82 23.94
N PHE A 128 -0.75 12.54 24.31
CA PHE A 128 -0.26 11.42 23.51
C PHE A 128 -1.07 11.19 22.22
N ALA A 129 -2.33 11.58 22.18
CA ALA A 129 -3.12 11.54 20.95
C ALA A 129 -2.61 12.52 19.89
N ARG A 130 -2.02 13.65 20.31
CA ARG A 130 -1.47 14.67 19.41
C ARG A 130 0.03 14.51 19.16
N ARG A 131 0.80 14.20 20.20
CA ARG A 131 2.27 14.18 20.20
C ARG A 131 2.88 12.84 20.58
N GLY A 132 2.09 11.76 20.66
CA GLY A 132 2.58 10.45 21.09
C GLY A 132 3.79 9.98 20.28
N LYS A 133 3.81 10.22 18.97
CA LYS A 133 4.95 9.89 18.10
C LYS A 133 6.24 10.62 18.49
N GLU A 134 6.18 11.93 18.73
CA GLU A 134 7.32 12.75 19.19
C GLU A 134 7.83 12.24 20.54
N ILE A 135 6.92 11.94 21.47
CA ILE A 135 7.26 11.48 22.81
C ILE A 135 7.96 10.11 22.73
N PHE A 136 7.45 9.16 21.95
CA PHE A 136 8.13 7.86 21.78
C PHE A 136 9.49 7.98 21.08
N ALA A 137 9.64 8.90 20.11
CA ALA A 137 10.91 9.16 19.45
C ALA A 137 11.99 9.69 20.43
N MET A 138 11.61 10.51 21.43
CA MET A 138 12.53 10.97 22.48
C MET A 138 13.02 9.83 23.39
N PHE A 139 12.23 8.77 23.58
CA PHE A 139 12.64 7.58 24.34
C PHE A 139 13.45 6.58 23.49
N SER A 140 13.32 6.63 22.16
CA SER A 140 14.18 5.88 21.23
C SER A 140 15.52 6.59 21.05
N ARG A 141 16.40 6.52 22.06
CA ARG A 141 17.82 6.88 21.95
C ARG A 141 18.48 6.07 20.82
N LYS A 142 18.60 6.66 19.63
CA LYS A 142 19.69 6.38 18.69
C LYS A 142 20.71 7.52 18.80
N LYS A 143 22.00 7.15 18.90
CA LYS A 143 23.15 8.04 19.11
C LYS A 143 23.22 9.15 18.03
N PRO A 144 23.73 10.34 18.37
CA PRO A 144 24.02 11.38 17.39
C PRO A 144 25.36 11.08 16.72
N VAL A 145 25.40 11.13 15.39
CA VAL A 145 26.65 11.31 14.63
C VAL A 145 26.69 12.78 14.22
N VAL A 146 27.76 13.44 14.66
CA VAL A 146 28.10 14.84 14.38
C VAL A 146 28.62 14.94 12.95
N VAL A 147 28.01 15.79 12.12
CA VAL A 147 28.69 16.51 11.03
C VAL A 147 28.08 17.91 10.95
N GLU A 148 28.95 18.91 10.92
CA GLU A 148 28.71 20.35 11.02
C GLU A 148 27.90 20.97 9.88
N GLU A 149 27.28 22.09 10.23
CA GLU A 149 26.39 22.95 9.46
C GLU A 149 27.01 23.53 8.17
N ASN A 150 26.21 23.54 7.11
CA ASN A 150 25.95 24.76 6.36
C ASN A 150 24.51 24.74 5.82
N GLU A 151 23.92 25.92 5.85
CA GLU A 151 22.50 26.26 5.71
C GLU A 151 21.81 25.67 4.46
N ALA A 152 20.69 24.97 4.67
CA ALA A 152 19.41 25.23 4.01
C ALA A 152 18.33 24.32 4.59
N GLU A 153 17.13 24.88 4.66
CA GLU A 153 15.82 24.29 4.93
C GLU A 153 15.67 22.78 4.70
N GLU A 154 14.90 22.10 5.56
CA GLU A 154 13.78 21.19 5.22
C GLU A 154 13.55 20.12 6.31
N LYS A 155 12.43 20.15 7.06
CA LYS A 155 11.07 19.66 6.78
C LYS A 155 10.82 18.25 7.35
N ASN A 156 9.84 18.18 8.25
CA ASN A 156 8.84 17.12 8.41
C ASN A 156 9.28 15.68 8.10
N GLU A 157 9.59 14.88 9.13
CA GLU A 157 9.55 13.42 9.02
C GLU A 157 8.09 12.94 8.95
N VAL A 158 7.52 13.08 7.76
CA VAL A 158 6.52 12.17 7.22
C VAL A 158 7.17 10.78 7.24
N ILE A 159 6.49 9.76 7.76
CA ILE A 159 6.86 8.38 7.43
C ILE A 159 6.63 8.28 5.92
N GLN A 160 7.67 8.55 5.14
CA GLN A 160 7.63 8.34 3.71
C GLN A 160 7.45 6.84 3.55
N VAL A 161 6.26 6.43 3.08
CA VAL A 161 6.14 5.16 2.39
C VAL A 161 7.09 5.32 1.23
N GLU A 162 8.28 4.76 1.34
CA GLU A 162 9.28 4.85 0.28
C GLU A 162 8.62 4.25 -0.97
N ASN A 163 8.46 5.09 -2.00
CA ASN A 163 7.77 4.73 -3.23
C ASN A 163 8.70 3.84 -4.07
N TYR A 164 8.80 2.57 -3.70
CA TYR A 164 9.70 1.63 -4.36
C TYR A 164 9.20 1.27 -5.76
N LYS A 165 10.16 1.23 -6.69
CA LYS A 165 9.97 0.92 -8.10
C LYS A 165 10.92 -0.23 -8.44
N LEU A 166 10.39 -1.45 -8.50
CA LEU A 166 11.18 -2.66 -8.72
C LEU A 166 11.45 -2.81 -10.22
N LEU A 167 12.73 -2.93 -10.61
CA LEU A 167 13.08 -3.21 -12.00
C LEU A 167 13.11 -4.72 -12.28
N ASP A 168 12.42 -5.11 -13.35
CA ASP A 168 12.50 -6.43 -13.94
C ASP A 168 13.66 -6.53 -14.96
N THR A 169 14.19 -7.74 -15.13
CA THR A 169 15.19 -8.15 -16.13
C THR A 169 14.81 -7.69 -17.54
N SER A 170 13.55 -7.82 -17.94
CA SER A 170 13.08 -7.43 -19.28
C SER A 170 13.21 -5.93 -19.55
N ALA A 171 12.90 -5.10 -18.55
CA ALA A 171 13.02 -3.64 -18.63
C ALA A 171 14.49 -3.20 -18.63
N ILE A 172 15.33 -3.86 -17.83
CA ILE A 172 16.78 -3.59 -17.79
C ILE A 172 17.42 -3.87 -19.14
N ILE A 173 17.19 -5.04 -19.74
CA ILE A 173 17.84 -5.44 -21.00
C ILE A 173 17.46 -4.51 -22.17
N ASP A 174 16.20 -4.06 -22.21
CA ASP A 174 15.71 -3.12 -23.22
C ASP A 174 16.44 -1.77 -23.12
N GLY A 175 16.70 -1.30 -21.90
CA GLY A 175 17.56 -0.15 -21.62
C GLY A 175 16.88 1.22 -21.77
N ARG A 176 15.72 1.33 -22.44
CA ARG A 176 14.98 2.60 -22.55
C ARG A 176 14.57 3.16 -21.19
N ILE A 177 14.46 2.31 -20.17
CA ILE A 177 14.19 2.75 -18.80
C ILE A 177 15.21 3.77 -18.30
N ILE A 178 16.48 3.66 -18.68
CA ILE A 178 17.53 4.58 -18.24
C ILE A 178 17.25 6.00 -18.74
N ASP A 179 16.82 6.12 -19.99
CA ASP A 179 16.53 7.43 -20.56
C ASP A 179 15.28 8.02 -19.90
N VAL A 180 14.26 7.21 -19.66
CA VAL A 180 13.07 7.63 -18.89
C VAL A 180 13.46 8.09 -17.48
N LEU A 181 14.32 7.34 -16.79
CA LEU A 181 14.85 7.69 -15.48
C LEU A 181 15.59 9.04 -15.50
N LYS A 182 16.48 9.25 -16.48
CA LYS A 182 17.21 10.54 -16.64
C LYS A 182 16.28 11.74 -16.82
N THR A 183 15.11 11.58 -17.42
CA THR A 183 14.14 12.68 -17.58
C THR A 183 13.45 13.08 -16.27
N GLY A 184 13.46 12.22 -15.24
CA GLY A 184 12.70 12.42 -14.00
C GLY A 184 11.22 12.08 -14.10
N PHE A 185 10.78 11.43 -15.19
CA PHE A 185 9.38 11.00 -15.36
C PHE A 185 8.97 9.89 -14.38
N VAL A 186 9.93 9.11 -13.89
CA VAL A 186 9.72 8.07 -12.89
C VAL A 186 10.28 8.55 -11.55
N ASP A 187 9.41 8.63 -10.54
CA ASP A 187 9.72 9.08 -9.19
C ASP A 187 9.99 7.91 -8.22
N GLY A 188 10.50 8.22 -7.04
CA GLY A 188 10.70 7.26 -5.96
C GLY A 188 12.06 6.56 -5.95
N ILE A 189 12.14 5.44 -5.23
CA ILE A 189 13.38 4.67 -5.06
C ILE A 189 13.38 3.52 -6.05
N ILE A 190 14.38 3.51 -6.93
CA ILE A 190 14.58 2.40 -7.86
C ILE A 190 15.23 1.25 -7.10
N LEU A 191 14.52 0.13 -6.98
CA LEU A 191 15.00 -1.06 -6.29
C LEU A 191 15.37 -2.13 -7.32
N ILE A 192 16.62 -2.60 -7.26
CA ILE A 192 17.13 -3.70 -8.08
C ILE A 192 17.45 -4.87 -7.15
N PRO A 193 16.58 -5.88 -7.05
CA PRO A 193 16.83 -7.04 -6.19
C PRO A 193 18.00 -7.89 -6.71
N ASN A 194 18.76 -8.51 -5.81
CA ASN A 194 19.90 -9.33 -6.21
C ASN A 194 19.51 -10.53 -7.08
N PHE A 195 18.32 -11.10 -6.89
CA PHE A 195 17.86 -12.22 -7.73
C PHE A 195 17.63 -11.80 -9.20
N VAL A 196 17.36 -10.52 -9.48
CA VAL A 196 17.30 -9.97 -10.85
C VAL A 196 18.69 -9.87 -11.44
N VAL A 197 19.66 -9.39 -10.66
CA VAL A 197 21.07 -9.35 -11.08
C VAL A 197 21.59 -10.77 -11.34
N PHE A 198 21.22 -11.73 -10.51
CA PHE A 198 21.56 -13.14 -10.68
C PHE A 198 20.93 -13.74 -11.95
N GLU A 199 19.69 -13.40 -12.27
CA GLU A 199 19.07 -13.82 -13.54
C GLU A 199 19.81 -13.24 -14.76
N LEU A 200 20.20 -11.97 -14.71
CA LEU A 200 21.03 -11.36 -15.75
C LEU A 200 22.37 -12.07 -15.92
N GLN A 201 23.01 -12.51 -14.83
CA GLN A 201 24.24 -13.32 -14.87
C GLN A 201 23.99 -14.67 -15.53
N LEU A 202 22.93 -15.39 -15.16
CA LEU A 202 22.56 -16.67 -15.79
C LEU A 202 22.32 -16.51 -17.30
N ILE A 203 21.69 -15.40 -17.72
CA ILE A 203 21.51 -15.07 -19.14
C ILE A 203 22.86 -14.74 -19.80
N ALA A 204 23.75 -14.03 -19.09
CA ALA A 204 25.09 -13.67 -19.55
C ALA A 204 26.07 -14.87 -19.64
N ASP A 205 25.73 -16.00 -19.02
CA ASP A 205 26.46 -17.27 -19.09
C ASP A 205 25.84 -18.27 -20.08
N SER A 206 24.77 -17.87 -20.79
CA SER A 206 24.08 -18.74 -21.73
C SER A 206 24.95 -19.20 -22.91
N ASN A 207 24.74 -20.45 -23.36
CA ASN A 207 25.35 -21.00 -24.58
C ASN A 207 24.88 -20.28 -25.86
N ASP A 208 23.74 -19.59 -25.82
CA ASP A 208 23.24 -18.78 -26.92
C ASP A 208 23.97 -17.42 -26.96
N LYS A 209 24.65 -17.13 -28.08
CA LYS A 209 25.43 -15.89 -28.27
C LYS A 209 24.60 -14.62 -28.12
N LEU A 210 23.34 -14.61 -28.59
CA LEU A 210 22.44 -13.46 -28.50
C LEU A 210 21.96 -13.25 -27.07
N LYS A 211 21.53 -14.32 -26.39
CA LYS A 211 21.16 -14.23 -24.96
C LYS A 211 22.34 -13.75 -24.13
N ARG A 212 23.52 -14.31 -24.35
CA ARG A 212 24.76 -13.91 -23.69
C ARG A 212 25.08 -12.42 -23.85
N ALA A 213 24.94 -11.89 -25.07
CA ALA A 213 25.16 -10.48 -25.36
C ALA A 213 24.13 -9.59 -24.65
N LYS A 214 22.85 -10.01 -24.62
CA LYS A 214 21.78 -9.31 -23.89
C LYS A 214 22.01 -9.31 -22.38
N GLY A 215 22.41 -10.43 -21.79
CA GLY A 215 22.70 -10.53 -20.36
C GLY A 215 23.85 -9.62 -19.93
N ARG A 216 24.98 -9.65 -20.65
CA ARG A 216 26.11 -8.74 -20.39
C ARG A 216 25.70 -7.27 -20.51
N ARG A 217 24.98 -6.93 -21.57
CA ARG A 217 24.42 -5.57 -21.74
C ARG A 217 23.53 -5.20 -20.57
N GLY A 218 22.66 -6.09 -20.10
CA GLY A 218 21.82 -5.83 -18.93
C GLY A 218 22.63 -5.55 -17.66
N LEU A 219 23.69 -6.29 -17.41
CA LEU A 219 24.60 -6.03 -16.28
C LEU A 219 25.31 -4.67 -16.41
N ASP A 220 25.76 -4.30 -17.61
CA ASP A 220 26.35 -2.98 -17.88
C ASP A 220 25.32 -1.86 -17.60
N LEU A 221 24.07 -2.06 -18.02
CA LEU A 221 22.98 -1.11 -17.81
C LEU A 221 22.60 -0.97 -16.32
N VAL A 222 22.67 -2.04 -15.52
CA VAL A 222 22.49 -1.94 -14.05
C VAL A 222 23.55 -1.03 -13.44
N ASN A 223 24.81 -1.17 -13.85
CA ASN A 223 25.90 -0.31 -13.38
C ASN A 223 25.68 1.16 -13.79
N ASP A 224 25.16 1.40 -15.00
CA ASP A 224 24.83 2.74 -15.46
C ASP A 224 23.66 3.35 -14.68
N ILE A 225 22.62 2.56 -14.35
CA ILE A 225 21.51 2.98 -13.49
C ILE A 225 22.03 3.40 -12.11
N GLN A 226 22.91 2.60 -11.49
CA GLN A 226 23.49 2.90 -10.18
C GLN A 226 24.33 4.19 -10.14
N LYS A 227 24.87 4.64 -11.28
CA LYS A 227 25.65 5.89 -11.38
C LYS A 227 24.79 7.13 -11.58
N LEU A 228 23.47 6.98 -11.77
CA LEU A 228 22.56 8.12 -11.94
C LEU A 228 22.52 8.92 -10.62
N LYS A 229 22.93 10.19 -10.68
CA LYS A 229 22.98 11.09 -9.51
C LYS A 229 21.64 11.70 -9.16
N ASN A 230 20.71 11.74 -10.12
CA ASN A 230 19.42 12.41 -10.00
C ASN A 230 18.33 11.50 -9.40
N ILE A 231 18.63 10.22 -9.15
CA ILE A 231 17.65 9.23 -8.68
C ILE A 231 18.29 8.37 -7.59
N LYS A 232 17.51 8.00 -6.57
CA LYS A 232 17.94 7.07 -5.52
C LYS A 232 17.78 5.64 -6.03
N VAL A 233 18.89 4.93 -6.14
CA VAL A 233 18.93 3.52 -6.55
C VAL A 233 19.41 2.69 -5.36
N GLU A 234 18.68 1.63 -5.04
CA GLU A 234 19.01 0.70 -3.96
C GLU A 234 19.02 -0.74 -4.47
N THR A 235 19.81 -1.58 -3.80
CA THR A 235 19.82 -3.03 -3.99
C THR A 235 19.36 -3.73 -2.73
N THR A 236 18.71 -4.88 -2.86
CA THR A 236 18.28 -5.69 -1.71
C THR A 236 18.71 -7.14 -1.85
N ASP A 237 19.23 -7.69 -0.75
CA ASP A 237 19.61 -9.10 -0.61
C ASP A 237 18.42 -10.00 -0.28
N LYS A 238 17.21 -9.43 -0.16
CA LYS A 238 16.01 -10.19 0.18
C LYS A 238 15.65 -11.15 -0.95
N ASP A 239 15.55 -12.42 -0.62
CA ASP A 239 15.14 -13.50 -1.51
C ASP A 239 14.13 -14.44 -0.83
N TYR A 240 13.49 -15.29 -1.63
CA TYR A 240 12.45 -16.24 -1.21
C TYR A 240 12.87 -17.66 -1.58
N ASP A 241 13.22 -18.48 -0.59
CA ASP A 241 13.68 -19.87 -0.79
C ASP A 241 12.58 -20.79 -1.33
N ASP A 242 11.31 -20.45 -1.08
CA ASP A 242 10.13 -21.20 -1.49
C ASP A 242 9.67 -20.89 -2.92
N ILE A 243 10.26 -19.89 -3.57
CA ILE A 243 9.90 -19.43 -4.90
C ILE A 243 11.11 -19.57 -5.81
N HIS A 244 10.96 -20.21 -6.97
CA HIS A 244 12.05 -20.33 -7.95
C HIS A 244 11.99 -19.25 -9.04
N GLU A 245 10.79 -18.89 -9.48
CA GLU A 245 10.57 -17.95 -10.58
C GLU A 245 10.83 -16.50 -10.13
N VAL A 246 11.70 -15.79 -10.87
CA VAL A 246 12.07 -14.40 -10.59
C VAL A 246 10.85 -13.48 -10.65
N ASP A 247 9.99 -13.66 -11.65
CA ASP A 247 8.73 -12.94 -11.82
C ASP A 247 7.85 -13.00 -10.56
N THR A 248 7.69 -14.19 -10.00
CA THR A 248 6.89 -14.42 -8.79
C THR A 248 7.55 -13.77 -7.56
N LYS A 249 8.89 -13.81 -7.47
CA LYS A 249 9.65 -13.08 -6.43
C LYS A 249 9.46 -11.56 -6.53
N LEU A 250 9.49 -11.00 -7.74
CA LEU A 250 9.27 -9.57 -7.98
C LEU A 250 7.89 -9.13 -7.51
N LEU A 251 6.85 -9.86 -7.89
CA LEU A 251 5.47 -9.55 -7.48
C LEU A 251 5.29 -9.64 -5.97
N ARG A 252 5.88 -10.66 -5.35
CA ARG A 252 5.84 -10.83 -3.90
C ARG A 252 6.53 -9.67 -3.18
N LEU A 253 7.73 -9.30 -3.62
CA LEU A 253 8.48 -8.20 -3.05
C LEU A 253 7.78 -6.85 -3.26
N ALA A 254 7.24 -6.60 -4.45
CA ALA A 254 6.48 -5.39 -4.74
C ALA A 254 5.23 -5.27 -3.84
N THR A 255 4.53 -6.38 -3.60
CA THR A 255 3.37 -6.42 -2.69
C THR A 255 3.75 -6.11 -1.26
N GLU A 256 4.85 -6.70 -0.75
CA GLU A 256 5.32 -6.51 0.62
C GLU A 256 5.80 -5.07 0.86
N LEU A 257 6.47 -4.48 -0.12
CA LEU A 257 6.95 -3.09 -0.07
C LEU A 257 5.86 -2.07 -0.41
N LYS A 258 4.67 -2.52 -0.85
CA LYS A 258 3.64 -1.66 -1.48
C LYS A 258 4.22 -0.79 -2.61
N GLY A 259 5.20 -1.35 -3.32
CA GLY A 259 5.87 -0.74 -4.45
C GLY A 259 5.14 -1.00 -5.76
N SER A 260 5.79 -0.57 -6.84
CA SER A 260 5.33 -0.74 -8.22
C SER A 260 6.39 -1.47 -9.03
N LEU A 261 5.97 -2.21 -10.05
CA LEU A 261 6.83 -3.00 -10.92
C LEU A 261 7.09 -2.26 -12.23
N ILE A 262 8.36 -2.13 -12.64
CA ILE A 262 8.76 -1.66 -13.96
C ILE A 262 9.14 -2.89 -14.78
N THR A 263 8.36 -3.20 -15.82
CA THR A 263 8.57 -4.37 -16.69
C THR A 263 8.17 -4.07 -18.13
N ASN A 264 8.76 -4.80 -19.07
CA ASN A 264 8.34 -4.83 -20.47
C ASN A 264 7.59 -6.11 -20.84
N ASP A 265 7.50 -7.07 -19.91
CA ASP A 265 6.81 -8.33 -20.14
C ASP A 265 5.29 -8.16 -20.03
N TYR A 266 4.59 -8.52 -21.10
CA TYR A 266 3.14 -8.42 -21.19
C TYR A 266 2.42 -9.40 -20.26
N ASN A 267 2.95 -10.61 -20.10
CA ASN A 267 2.35 -11.63 -19.23
C ASN A 267 2.54 -11.26 -17.77
N LEU A 268 3.74 -10.81 -17.39
CA LEU A 268 4.02 -10.34 -16.04
C LEU A 268 3.12 -9.15 -15.67
N ASN A 269 2.89 -8.22 -16.61
CA ASN A 269 1.94 -7.13 -16.43
C ASN A 269 0.52 -7.64 -16.08
N LYS A 270 0.01 -8.63 -16.82
CA LYS A 270 -1.32 -9.21 -16.55
C LYS A 270 -1.43 -9.93 -15.21
N VAL A 271 -0.38 -10.64 -14.80
CA VAL A 271 -0.35 -11.29 -13.48
C VAL A 271 -0.30 -10.23 -12.36
N ALA A 272 0.49 -9.18 -12.53
CA ALA A 272 0.61 -8.07 -11.59
C ALA A 272 -0.73 -7.33 -11.39
N GLU A 273 -1.47 -7.05 -12.47
CA GLU A 273 -2.81 -6.45 -12.42
C GLU A 273 -3.76 -7.27 -11.54
N ILE A 274 -3.77 -8.61 -11.69
CA ILE A 274 -4.60 -9.52 -10.89
C ILE A 274 -4.22 -9.45 -9.41
N GLN A 275 -2.92 -9.36 -9.10
CA GLN A 275 -2.40 -9.24 -7.74
C GLN A 275 -2.46 -7.81 -7.19
N ARG A 276 -3.00 -6.85 -7.95
CA ARG A 276 -3.12 -5.42 -7.60
C ARG A 276 -1.77 -4.76 -7.30
N VAL A 277 -0.72 -5.21 -7.98
CA VAL A 277 0.59 -4.56 -7.98
C VAL A 277 0.59 -3.52 -9.11
N PRO A 278 0.82 -2.23 -8.84
CA PRO A 278 0.90 -1.22 -9.89
C PRO A 278 2.06 -1.51 -10.84
N VAL A 279 1.82 -1.41 -12.14
CA VAL A 279 2.83 -1.67 -13.18
C VAL A 279 3.12 -0.41 -13.97
N LEU A 280 4.40 -0.17 -14.25
CA LEU A 280 4.92 0.86 -15.12
C LEU A 280 5.55 0.18 -16.33
N ASN A 281 4.77 0.04 -17.41
CA ASN A 281 5.21 -0.62 -18.62
C ASN A 281 5.82 0.39 -19.61
N ILE A 282 7.07 0.17 -20.04
CA ILE A 282 7.78 1.12 -20.92
C ILE A 282 7.17 1.13 -22.32
N ASN A 283 6.63 -0.01 -22.79
CA ASN A 283 5.95 -0.06 -24.08
C ASN A 283 4.64 0.73 -24.06
N GLU A 284 3.89 0.67 -22.95
CA GLU A 284 2.69 1.49 -22.77
C GLU A 284 3.05 2.97 -22.70
N LEU A 285 4.10 3.34 -21.94
CA LEU A 285 4.60 4.70 -21.88
C LEU A 285 4.99 5.22 -23.27
N ALA A 286 5.79 4.47 -24.01
CA ALA A 286 6.23 4.84 -25.36
C ALA A 286 5.06 5.06 -26.33
N ASN A 287 3.98 4.29 -26.19
CA ASN A 287 2.77 4.49 -26.99
C ASN A 287 1.96 5.71 -26.52
N ALA A 288 1.89 5.97 -25.21
CA ALA A 288 1.13 7.08 -24.63
C ALA A 288 1.73 8.45 -24.97
N VAL A 289 3.04 8.54 -25.17
CA VAL A 289 3.75 9.79 -25.52
C VAL A 289 3.89 10.02 -27.02
N LYS A 290 3.29 9.18 -27.87
CA LYS A 290 3.26 9.41 -29.32
C LYS A 290 2.51 10.72 -29.62
N PRO A 291 3.05 11.59 -30.49
CA PRO A 291 2.35 12.80 -30.91
C PRO A 291 0.92 12.49 -31.38
N GLN A 292 -0.04 13.24 -30.84
CA GLN A 292 -1.42 13.20 -31.30
C GLN A 292 -1.56 14.19 -32.44
N VAL A 293 -1.87 13.67 -33.62
CA VAL A 293 -2.13 14.50 -34.79
C VAL A 293 -3.60 14.87 -34.78
N VAL A 294 -3.90 16.16 -34.92
CA VAL A 294 -5.26 16.71 -34.89
C VAL A 294 -5.76 16.97 -36.31
N VAL A 295 -7.05 16.78 -36.55
CA VAL A 295 -7.68 17.19 -37.81
C VAL A 295 -7.53 18.70 -37.97
N GLY A 296 -7.06 19.15 -39.14
CA GLY A 296 -6.72 20.54 -39.42
C GLY A 296 -5.27 20.94 -39.08
N GLU A 297 -4.46 20.02 -38.56
CA GLU A 297 -3.03 20.26 -38.36
C GLU A 297 -2.28 20.25 -39.70
N GLU A 298 -1.40 21.23 -39.92
CA GLU A 298 -0.53 21.29 -41.10
C GLU A 298 0.76 20.50 -40.83
N LEU A 299 1.12 19.62 -41.76
CA LEU A 299 2.28 18.74 -41.66
C LEU A 299 3.12 18.82 -42.92
N LYS A 300 4.45 18.74 -42.77
CA LYS A 300 5.38 18.54 -43.88
C LYS A 300 5.58 17.05 -44.12
N VAL A 301 5.25 16.60 -45.33
CA VAL A 301 5.28 15.18 -45.69
C VAL A 301 6.13 14.99 -46.93
N THR A 302 7.19 14.19 -46.84
CA THR A 302 7.92 13.72 -48.02
C THR A 302 7.20 12.52 -48.61
N ILE A 303 6.82 12.62 -49.88
CA ILE A 303 6.12 11.54 -50.59
C ILE A 303 7.13 10.49 -51.03
N VAL A 304 7.03 9.28 -50.50
CA VAL A 304 8.01 8.20 -50.74
C VAL A 304 7.54 7.25 -51.83
N LYS A 305 6.22 7.07 -51.98
CA LYS A 305 5.64 6.16 -52.99
C LYS A 305 4.20 6.55 -53.34
N LYS A 306 3.69 6.00 -54.44
CA LYS A 306 2.27 6.10 -54.81
C LYS A 306 1.37 5.34 -53.82
N GLY A 307 0.21 5.92 -53.56
CA GLY A 307 -0.87 5.35 -52.77
C GLY A 307 -1.59 4.21 -53.48
N SER A 308 -2.44 3.50 -52.73
CA SER A 308 -3.23 2.40 -53.26
C SER A 308 -4.40 2.88 -54.13
N GLU A 309 -4.94 4.07 -53.85
CA GLU A 309 -5.96 4.70 -54.69
C GLU A 309 -5.37 5.70 -55.69
N ARG A 310 -6.16 6.08 -56.69
CA ARG A 310 -5.74 7.06 -57.70
C ARG A 310 -5.48 8.42 -57.02
N HIS A 311 -4.46 9.12 -57.50
CA HIS A 311 -4.05 10.44 -57.03
C HIS A 311 -3.51 10.51 -55.60
N GLN A 312 -3.26 9.39 -54.92
CA GLN A 312 -2.66 9.42 -53.59
C GLN A 312 -1.13 9.28 -53.61
N GLY A 313 -0.45 10.02 -52.74
CA GLY A 313 0.92 9.75 -52.32
C GLY A 313 0.97 9.21 -50.89
N ILE A 314 2.04 8.48 -50.56
CA ILE A 314 2.30 7.97 -49.21
C ILE A 314 3.62 8.53 -48.70
N GLY A 315 3.57 9.15 -47.53
CA GLY A 315 4.72 9.49 -46.70
C GLY A 315 4.68 8.76 -45.36
N TYR A 316 5.72 8.97 -44.55
CA TYR A 316 5.83 8.39 -43.22
C TYR A 316 6.28 9.45 -42.23
N MET A 317 5.65 9.47 -41.05
CA MET A 317 6.19 10.20 -39.90
C MET A 317 7.48 9.55 -39.39
N PRO A 318 8.32 10.28 -38.61
CA PRO A 318 9.51 9.70 -37.99
C PRO A 318 9.24 8.48 -37.10
N ASP A 319 8.02 8.35 -36.55
CA ASP A 319 7.60 7.22 -35.72
C ASP A 319 7.06 6.02 -36.54
N GLY A 320 7.06 6.12 -37.87
CA GLY A 320 6.57 5.10 -38.79
C GLY A 320 5.08 5.18 -39.11
N THR A 321 4.33 6.14 -38.56
CA THR A 321 2.92 6.37 -38.92
C THR A 321 2.80 6.67 -40.41
N MET A 322 1.94 5.94 -41.12
CA MET A 322 1.73 6.13 -42.55
C MET A 322 0.82 7.34 -42.78
N ILE A 323 1.26 8.28 -43.62
CA ILE A 323 0.48 9.45 -44.03
C ILE A 323 0.11 9.29 -45.50
N VAL A 324 -1.18 9.31 -45.80
CA VAL A 324 -1.73 9.28 -47.15
C VAL A 324 -2.14 10.69 -47.51
N VAL A 325 -1.53 11.26 -48.56
CA VAL A 325 -1.82 12.61 -49.03
C VAL A 325 -2.56 12.54 -50.37
N GLU A 326 -3.70 13.22 -50.46
CA GLU A 326 -4.49 13.34 -51.69
C GLU A 326 -3.85 14.29 -52.71
N ASP A 327 -4.01 13.98 -54.00
CA ASP A 327 -3.48 14.70 -55.17
C ASP A 327 -1.94 14.83 -55.25
N THR A 328 -1.20 13.87 -54.69
CA THR A 328 0.28 13.88 -54.67
C THR A 328 0.95 12.65 -55.29
N ASP A 329 0.26 11.87 -56.14
CA ASP A 329 0.84 10.65 -56.74
C ASP A 329 1.97 10.93 -57.75
N ASN A 330 2.03 12.15 -58.26
CA ASN A 330 3.03 12.67 -59.19
C ASN A 330 4.22 13.38 -58.49
N MET A 331 4.16 13.58 -57.17
CA MET A 331 5.15 14.36 -56.40
C MET A 331 6.11 13.46 -55.59
N ILE A 332 6.54 12.34 -56.17
CA ILE A 332 7.42 11.38 -55.49
C ILE A 332 8.79 12.03 -55.23
N ASP A 333 9.35 11.78 -54.05
CA ASP A 333 10.58 12.37 -53.50
C ASP A 333 10.51 13.88 -53.22
N GLU A 334 9.32 14.49 -53.35
CA GLU A 334 9.08 15.88 -52.99
C GLU A 334 8.49 16.00 -51.57
N THR A 335 8.77 17.13 -50.91
CA THR A 335 8.18 17.45 -49.60
C THR A 335 7.06 18.46 -49.79
N VAL A 336 5.86 18.09 -49.37
CA VAL A 336 4.63 18.88 -49.50
C VAL A 336 4.11 19.33 -48.13
N ASP A 337 3.48 20.50 -48.11
CA ASP A 337 2.67 20.95 -46.97
C ASP A 337 1.26 20.36 -47.12
N ALA A 338 0.79 19.62 -46.11
CA ALA A 338 -0.47 18.90 -46.15
C ALA A 338 -1.29 19.12 -44.87
N GLU A 339 -2.60 19.31 -45.02
CA GLU A 339 -3.54 19.49 -43.92
C GLU A 339 -4.20 18.15 -43.58
N VAL A 340 -4.15 17.76 -42.31
CA VAL A 340 -4.74 16.49 -41.84
C VAL A 340 -6.26 16.53 -41.94
N THR A 341 -6.84 15.59 -42.69
CA THR A 341 -8.29 15.48 -42.87
C THR A 341 -8.91 14.46 -41.92
N SER A 342 -8.23 13.33 -41.68
CA SER A 342 -8.70 12.30 -40.76
C SER A 342 -7.57 11.38 -40.30
N ALA A 343 -7.79 10.63 -39.22
CA ALA A 343 -6.88 9.58 -38.77
C ALA A 343 -7.66 8.29 -38.51
N LEU A 344 -7.16 7.17 -39.03
CA LEU A 344 -7.71 5.84 -38.83
C LEU A 344 -6.72 4.95 -38.08
N GLN A 345 -7.21 4.23 -37.08
CA GLN A 345 -6.46 3.17 -36.43
C GLN A 345 -6.77 1.84 -37.12
N THR A 346 -5.74 1.13 -37.57
CA THR A 346 -5.86 -0.21 -38.18
C THR A 346 -5.10 -1.25 -37.36
N ASN A 347 -5.30 -2.54 -37.66
CA ASN A 347 -4.56 -3.64 -37.03
C ASN A 347 -3.04 -3.57 -37.30
N ALA A 348 -2.61 -2.90 -38.37
CA ALA A 348 -1.20 -2.73 -38.73
C ALA A 348 -0.58 -1.44 -38.15
N GLY A 349 -1.37 -0.60 -37.49
CA GLY A 349 -0.92 0.67 -36.94
C GLY A 349 -1.86 1.83 -37.27
N ARG A 350 -1.38 3.05 -37.00
CA ARG A 350 -2.10 4.30 -37.26
C ARG A 350 -1.85 4.76 -38.69
N MET A 351 -2.90 5.23 -39.37
CA MET A 351 -2.86 5.84 -40.69
C MET A 351 -3.47 7.24 -40.60
N ILE A 352 -2.80 8.22 -41.18
CA ILE A 352 -3.26 9.61 -41.24
C ILE A 352 -3.59 9.93 -42.69
N PHE A 353 -4.72 10.58 -42.92
CA PHE A 353 -5.11 11.10 -44.22
C PHE A 353 -4.97 12.62 -44.18
N ALA A 354 -4.42 13.16 -45.25
CA ALA A 354 -4.20 14.58 -45.43
C ALA A 354 -4.49 14.98 -46.88
N LYS A 355 -4.72 16.27 -47.10
CA LYS A 355 -4.85 16.88 -48.43
C LYS A 355 -3.76 17.92 -48.62
N LEU A 356 -3.34 18.15 -49.86
CA LEU A 356 -2.38 19.20 -50.19
C LEU A 356 -2.94 20.59 -49.81
N ILE A 357 -2.06 21.48 -49.33
CA ILE A 357 -2.36 22.89 -49.02
C ILE A 357 -2.07 23.80 -50.21
#